data_AF-A0A8E2KW84-F1
#
_entry.id   AF-A0A8E2KW84-F1
#
_cell.length_a   1.000
_cell.length_b   1.000
_cell.length_c   1.000
_cell.angle_alpha   90.00
_cell.angle_beta   90.00
_cell.angle_gamma   90.00
#
_symmetry.space_group_name_H-M   'P 1'
#
loop_
_entity.id
_entity.type
_entity.pdbx_description
1 polymer ?
#
loop_
_entity_poly.entity_id
_entity_poly.type
_entity_poly.pdbx_seq_one_letter_code
_entity_poly.pdbx_strand_id
1 'polypeptide(L)' 'MTEEEMRKKLEALRVEHRDLDAAIDALTLSGAGDQLQLARLKKRKLKLKDQISLIEDYLIPDIIA' A
#
# COMPACT_ATOMS: atom_id res chain seq x y z
N MET A 1 4.52 -1.05 20.86
CA MET A 1 4.75 -1.86 19.65
C MET A 1 6.24 -2.11 19.57
N THR A 2 6.69 -3.36 19.53
CA THR A 2 8.11 -3.70 19.38
C THR A 2 8.56 -3.50 17.94
N GLU A 3 9.86 -3.41 17.70
CA GLU A 3 10.43 -3.35 16.35
C GLU A 3 9.99 -4.55 15.49
N GLU A 4 9.93 -5.74 16.11
CA GLU A 4 9.48 -6.96 15.43
C GLU A 4 8.00 -6.88 15.02
N GLU A 5 7.13 -6.32 15.87
CA GLU A 5 5.73 -6.07 15.53
C GLU A 5 5.61 -5.05 14.39
N MET A 6 6.47 -4.03 14.37
CA MET A 6 6.53 -3.05 13.27
C MET A 6 6.96 -3.68 11.95
N ARG A 7 7.96 -4.57 11.97
CA ARG A 7 8.41 -5.31 10.78
C ARG A 7 7.32 -6.25 10.26
N LYS A 8 6.60 -6.96 11.14
CA LYS A 8 5.45 -7.80 10.76
C LYS A 8 4.33 -6.97 10.14
N LYS A 9 4.01 -5.82 10.74
CA LYS A 9 3.00 -4.90 10.22
C LYS A 9 3.41 -4.33 8.86
N LEU A 10 4.67 -3.94 8.68
CA LEU A 10 5.21 -3.46 7.41
C LEU A 10 5.04 -4.50 6.31
N GLU A 11 5.39 -5.76 6.58
CA GLU A 11 5.25 -6.84 5.60
C GLU A 11 3.79 -7.07 5.22
N ALA A 12 2.87 -7.08 6.21
CA ALA A 12 1.44 -7.20 5.95
C ALA A 12 0.91 -6.05 5.06
N LEU A 13 1.33 -4.81 5.33
CA LEU A 13 0.94 -3.66 4.52
C LEU A 13 1.51 -3.74 3.09
N ARG A 14 2.75 -4.23 2.92
CA ARG A 14 3.36 -4.42 1.60
C ARG A 14 2.63 -5.48 0.77
N VAL A 15 2.21 -6.58 1.40
CA VAL A 15 1.38 -7.61 0.76
C VAL A 15 0.05 -7.01 0.33
N GLU A 16 -0.67 -6.33 1.23
CA GLU A 16 -1.96 -5.71 0.90
C GLU A 16 -1.84 -4.65 -0.22
N HIS A 17 -0.75 -3.87 -0.21
CA HIS A 17 -0.47 -2.90 -1.26
C HIS A 17 -0.26 -3.56 -2.63
N ARG A 18 0.44 -4.69 -2.68
CA ARG A 18 0.66 -5.48 -3.90
C ARG A 18 -0.64 -6.10 -4.42
N ASP A 19 -1.48 -6.60 -3.52
CA ASP A 19 -2.79 -7.16 -3.88
C ASP A 19 -3.72 -6.09 -4.46
N LEU A 20 -3.70 -4.88 -3.90
CA LEU A 20 -4.44 -3.75 -4.45
C LEU A 20 -3.94 -3.36 -5.85
N ASP A 21 -2.64 -3.48 -6.11
CA ASP A 21 -2.10 -3.24 -7.45
C ASP A 21 -2.63 -4.24 -8.47
N ALA A 22 -2.57 -5.53 -8.14
CA ALA A 22 -3.14 -6.56 -9.00
C ALA A 22 -4.65 -6.36 -9.26
N ALA A 23 -5.41 -5.93 -8.23
CA ALA A 23 -6.83 -5.62 -8.37
C ALA A 23 -7.09 -4.39 -9.26
N ILE A 24 -6.27 -3.34 -9.15
CA ILE A 24 -6.34 -2.15 -10.00
C ILE A 24 -6.04 -2.52 -11.45
N ASP A 25 -5.01 -3.33 -11.70
CA ASP A 25 -4.63 -3.76 -13.04
C ASP A 25 -5.73 -4.63 -13.67
N ALA A 26 -6.26 -5.59 -12.92
CA ALA A 26 -7.37 -6.43 -13.38
C ALA A 26 -8.62 -5.60 -13.72
N LEU A 27 -8.98 -4.63 -12.87
CA LEU A 27 -10.13 -3.76 -13.11
C LEU A 27 -9.91 -2.86 -14.33
N THR A 28 -8.69 -2.31 -14.48
CA THR A 28 -8.31 -1.48 -15.63
C THR A 28 -8.36 -2.28 -16.93
N LEU A 29 -7.86 -3.52 -16.93
CA LEU A 29 -7.87 -4.43 -18.08
C LEU A 29 -9.28 -4.91 -18.44
N SER A 30 -10.18 -5.03 -17.46
CA SER A 30 -11.57 -5.45 -17.71
C SER A 30 -12.33 -4.47 -18.60
N GLY A 31 -11.85 -3.22 -18.73
CA GLY A 31 -12.51 -2.17 -19.51
C GLY A 31 -13.88 -1.75 -18.98
N ALA A 32 -14.35 -2.36 -17.88
CA ALA A 32 -15.59 -1.96 -17.21
C ALA A 32 -15.38 -0.55 -16.66
N GLY A 33 -16.22 0.40 -17.10
CA GLY A 33 -16.15 1.82 -16.78
C GLY A 33 -16.41 2.18 -15.31
N ASP A 34 -16.04 1.32 -14.35
CA ASP A 34 -16.17 1.58 -12.93
C ASP A 34 -15.01 2.48 -12.43
N GLN A 35 -14.99 3.71 -12.95
CA GLN A 35 -14.03 4.74 -12.57
C GLN A 35 -14.13 5.06 -11.07
N LEU A 36 -15.30 4.91 -10.45
CA LEU A 36 -15.50 5.13 -9.03
C LEU A 36 -14.80 4.04 -8.21
N GLN A 37 -14.97 2.77 -8.56
CA GLN A 37 -14.26 1.66 -7.92
C GLN A 37 -12.75 1.80 -8.10
N LEU A 38 -12.29 2.14 -9.32
CA LEU A 38 -10.88 2.39 -9.58
C LEU A 38 -10.33 3.54 -8.72
N ALA A 39 -11.06 4.64 -8.58
CA ALA A 39 -10.68 5.76 -7.73
C ALA A 39 -10.61 5.37 -6.25
N ARG A 40 -11.54 4.53 -5.77
CA ARG A 40 -11.53 4.02 -4.39
C ARG A 40 -10.32 3.11 -4.13
N LEU A 41 -10.00 2.22 -5.05
CA LEU A 41 -8.84 1.33 -4.95
C LEU A 41 -7.53 2.13 -4.95
N LYS A 42 -7.37 3.07 -5.88
CA LYS A 42 -6.19 3.97 -5.92
C LYS A 42 -6.03 4.79 -4.64
N LYS A 43 -7.13 5.32 -4.09
CA LYS A 43 -7.12 6.03 -2.80
C LYS A 43 -6.69 5.14 -1.64
N ARG A 44 -7.14 3.88 -1.61
CA ARG A 44 -6.72 2.91 -0.59
C ARG A 44 -5.24 2.56 -0.75
N LYS A 45 -4.77 2.33 -1.98
CA LYS A 45 -3.36 2.08 -2.29
C LYS A 45 -2.46 3.22 -1.81
N LEU A 46 -2.86 4.47 -2.07
CA LEU A 46 -2.11 5.65 -1.60
C LEU A 46 -1.98 5.66 -0.07
N LYS A 47 -3.07 5.41 0.66
CA LYS A 47 -3.03 5.33 2.13
C LYS A 47 -2.10 4.24 2.65
N LEU A 48 -2.08 3.07 2.01
CA LEU A 48 -1.16 1.99 2.37
C LEU A 48 0.29 2.40 2.12
N LYS A 49 0.58 3.05 0.99
CA LYS A 49 1.91 3.60 0.70
C LYS A 49 2.35 4.58 1.78
N ASP A 50 1.48 5.52 2.17
CA ASP A 50 1.80 6.49 3.22
C ASP A 50 2.08 5.79 4.57
N GLN A 51 1.30 4.77 4.92
CA GLN A 51 1.51 3.97 6.14
C GLN A 51 2.80 3.14 6.09
N ILE A 52 3.14 2.58 4.92
CA ILE A 52 4.39 1.86 4.68
C ILE A 52 5.57 2.81 4.92
N SER A 53 5.56 3.98 4.27
CA SER A 53 6.62 4.98 4.42
C SER A 53 6.79 5.42 5.88
N LEU A 54 5.70 5.68 6.61
CA LEU A 54 5.78 6.03 8.04
C LEU A 54 6.44 4.94 8.90
N ILE A 55 6.18 3.66 8.61
CA ILE A 55 6.80 2.56 9.36
C ILE A 55 8.24 2.33 8.90
N GLU A 56 8.53 2.49 7.61
CA GLU A 56 9.88 2.42 7.06
C GLU A 56 10.78 3.52 7.64
N ASP A 57 10.31 4.76 7.69
CA ASP A 57 11.02 5.90 8.28
C ASP A 57 11.30 5.67 9.78
N TYR A 58 10.38 5.03 10.49
CA TYR A 58 10.57 4.67 11.89
C TYR A 58 11.59 3.53 12.09
N LEU A 59 11.56 2.52 11.21
CA LEU A 59 12.42 1.33 11.30
C LEU A 59 13.82 1.55 10.72
N ILE A 60 13.96 2.49 9.79
CA ILE A 60 15.20 2.82 9.09
C ILE A 60 15.33 4.35 9.11
N PRO A 61 15.84 4.94 10.19
CA PRO A 61 15.79 6.39 10.40
C PRO A 61 16.63 7.24 9.44
N ASP A 62 17.23 6.69 8.37
CA ASP A 62 18.39 7.33 7.74
C ASP A 62 18.58 7.04 6.23
N ILE A 63 17.57 7.35 5.38
CA ILE A 63 17.79 7.33 3.91
C ILE A 63 17.02 8.40 3.10
N ILE A 64 16.36 9.39 3.72
CA ILE A 64 15.75 10.51 2.97
C ILE A 64 16.23 11.84 3.57
N ALA A 65 17.45 12.24 3.20
CA ALA A 65 18.01 13.59 3.24
C ALA A 65 18.40 14.02 1.81
#